data_AF-A0A8K0HIX3-F1
#
_entry.id   AF-A0A8K0HIX3-F1
#
_cell.length_a   1.000
_cell.length_b   1.000
_cell.length_c   1.000
_cell.angle_alpha   90.00
_cell.angle_beta   90.00
_cell.angle_gamma   90.00
#
_symmetry.space_group_name_H-M   'P 1'
#
loop_
_entity.id
_entity.type
_entity.pdbx_description
1 polymer ?
#
loop_
_entity_poly.entity_id
_entity_poly.type
_entity_poly.pdbx_seq_one_letter_code
_entity_poly.pdbx_strand_id
1 'polypeptide(L)'
;MGGESRSKLDLIIRVLLLSLLFHSSLSEIIFEERFEDGWQSRWVKSDWKRSEGKAGSFKHTAGKWSGDPDDKGVQTSSDAKHFAISAKIPEFTNKNRTLVLQYSIKFEQEIECGGGYIKLLSGFVNQKKFGGDTPYSLMFGPDLCGTDTKKLHLILSYQGQNYPVKKDLQCETDKLTHFYTFILRPDATYSLLVDNRERDSGSMYTDWDILPPRKIKDVKAKKPADWDEREYIDDPNDFKPEGYDSIPREIPDPKAKEPDNWDEEENGIWKPPKVPNPAYKGPWKRKRIKNPNYKGKWKTPWIDNPEFEDDPDLYVLKPIKYVGIEVWQVKAGSVFDNILICDDPEYAKQVVEEVFANREIEKEAFEEAEKVKKAQEEEEAQRAREEGERRRRERGHDRRYRDRYRRHRHHDWDDYHWMYPIPLGLIVMNAITQAMNMPEEQGGGLSAGQTRQPAAALQRGPTSAVRRR
;
A
#
# COMPACT_ATOMS: atom_id res chain seq x y z
N MET A 1 62.44 18.86 -46.79
CA MET A 1 62.35 19.07 -45.32
C MET A 1 61.00 19.63 -44.84
N GLY A 2 60.05 20.04 -45.71
CA GLY A 2 58.77 20.64 -45.26
C GLY A 2 57.59 19.68 -45.00
N GLY A 3 57.69 18.40 -45.39
CA GLY A 3 56.59 17.44 -45.27
C GLY A 3 56.41 16.81 -43.88
N GLU A 4 57.51 16.42 -43.22
CA GLU A 4 57.47 15.82 -41.88
C GLU A 4 57.02 16.81 -40.80
N SER A 5 57.34 18.09 -40.95
CA SER A 5 56.94 19.15 -40.03
C SER A 5 55.43 19.35 -40.01
N ARG A 6 54.76 19.30 -41.18
CA ARG A 6 53.30 19.44 -41.28
C ARG A 6 52.55 18.23 -40.72
N SER A 7 53.04 17.02 -40.98
CA SER A 7 52.46 15.78 -40.44
C SER A 7 52.51 15.73 -38.90
N LYS A 8 53.61 16.18 -38.30
CA LYS A 8 53.74 16.26 -36.83
C LYS A 8 52.81 17.32 -36.24
N LEU A 9 52.65 18.46 -36.92
CA LEU A 9 51.74 19.52 -36.48
C LEU A 9 50.27 19.05 -36.52
N ASP A 10 49.86 18.37 -37.60
CA ASP A 10 48.51 17.81 -37.74
C ASP A 10 48.23 16.71 -36.71
N LEU A 11 49.22 15.88 -36.39
CA LEU A 11 49.08 14.85 -35.35
C LEU A 11 48.92 15.50 -33.95
N ILE A 12 49.71 16.53 -33.65
CA ILE A 12 49.61 17.27 -32.39
C ILE A 12 48.26 17.99 -32.27
N ILE A 13 47.78 18.62 -33.35
CA ILE A 13 46.46 19.29 -33.37
C ILE A 13 45.33 18.27 -33.20
N ARG A 14 45.43 17.09 -33.82
CA ARG A 14 44.45 16.01 -33.62
C ARG A 14 44.47 15.46 -32.21
N VAL A 15 45.64 15.27 -31.59
CA VAL A 15 45.77 14.83 -30.19
C VAL A 15 45.24 15.90 -29.24
N LEU A 16 45.50 17.19 -29.50
CA LEU A 16 44.94 18.30 -28.71
C LEU A 16 43.41 18.40 -28.86
N LEU A 17 42.87 18.24 -30.07
CA LEU A 17 41.42 18.20 -30.30
C LEU A 17 40.76 16.96 -29.68
N LEU A 18 41.43 15.80 -29.69
CA LEU A 18 41.00 14.60 -28.97
C LEU A 18 41.06 14.78 -27.45
N SER A 19 42.05 15.52 -26.92
CA SER A 19 42.13 15.85 -25.49
C SER A 19 41.08 16.88 -25.05
N LEU A 20 40.66 17.78 -25.94
CA LEU A 20 39.55 18.73 -25.72
C LEU A 20 38.16 18.07 -25.77
N LEU A 21 38.06 16.83 -26.27
CA LEU A 21 36.85 16.02 -26.23
C LEU A 21 36.73 15.18 -24.94
N PHE A 22 37.78 15.09 -24.13
CA PHE A 22 37.67 14.64 -22.75
C PHE A 22 37.21 15.83 -21.90
N HIS A 23 35.90 16.11 -21.96
CA HIS A 23 35.26 16.68 -20.78
C HIS A 23 35.40 15.60 -19.70
N SER A 24 36.38 15.74 -18.82
CA SER A 24 36.38 15.02 -17.55
C SER A 24 35.12 15.49 -16.82
N SER A 25 34.02 14.76 -16.98
CA SER A 25 32.91 14.82 -16.05
C SER A 25 33.47 14.34 -14.72
N LEU A 26 33.96 15.27 -13.92
CA LEU A 26 34.33 14.99 -12.54
C LEU A 26 33.02 14.60 -11.86
N SER A 27 32.84 13.30 -11.61
CA SER A 27 31.84 12.83 -10.68
C SER A 27 32.13 13.47 -9.32
N GLU A 28 31.12 14.07 -8.72
CA GLU A 28 31.18 14.69 -7.41
C GLU A 28 30.45 13.80 -6.39
N ILE A 29 31.20 13.29 -5.40
CA ILE A 29 30.65 12.70 -4.19
C ILE A 29 30.33 13.86 -3.24
N ILE A 30 29.04 14.19 -3.13
CA ILE A 30 28.58 15.34 -2.36
C ILE A 30 28.52 15.00 -0.86
N PHE A 31 28.07 13.79 -0.55
CA PHE A 31 28.02 13.27 0.81
C PHE A 31 28.11 11.75 0.79
N GLU A 32 28.97 11.19 1.63
CA GLU A 32 29.06 9.75 1.87
C GLU A 32 29.20 9.53 3.37
N GLU A 33 28.34 8.66 3.93
CA GLU A 33 28.34 8.28 5.34
C GLU A 33 28.24 6.76 5.47
N ARG A 34 29.31 6.17 6.00
CA ARG A 34 29.44 4.75 6.36
C ARG A 34 29.43 4.52 7.89
N PHE A 35 28.95 5.53 8.63
CA PHE A 35 28.83 5.55 10.10
C PHE A 35 30.06 5.16 10.91
N GLU A 36 31.27 5.30 10.34
CA GLU A 36 32.54 5.08 11.03
C GLU A 36 32.64 5.77 12.40
N ASP A 37 33.59 5.30 13.22
CA ASP A 37 33.85 5.87 14.54
C ASP A 37 33.96 7.40 14.51
N GLY A 38 33.23 8.06 15.42
CA GLY A 38 33.11 9.52 15.47
C GLY A 38 31.94 10.11 14.69
N TRP A 39 31.05 9.29 14.10
CA TRP A 39 29.83 9.74 13.41
C TRP A 39 28.96 10.72 14.22
N GLN A 40 28.99 10.65 15.56
CA GLN A 40 28.23 11.58 16.43
C GLN A 40 28.68 13.04 16.31
N SER A 41 29.87 13.30 15.75
CA SER A 41 30.33 14.65 15.43
C SER A 41 29.68 15.21 14.15
N ARG A 42 29.28 14.32 13.23
CA ARG A 42 28.63 14.65 11.95
C ARG A 42 27.10 14.71 12.08
N TRP A 43 26.53 13.88 12.95
CA TRP A 43 25.08 13.74 13.13
C TRP A 43 24.55 14.37 14.41
N VAL A 44 23.45 15.10 14.29
CA VAL A 44 22.77 15.77 15.39
C VAL A 44 21.45 15.07 15.70
N LYS A 45 21.37 14.49 16.90
CA LYS A 45 20.10 13.98 17.45
C LYS A 45 19.17 15.14 17.79
N SER A 46 17.92 15.04 17.33
CA SER A 46 16.85 15.99 17.63
C SER A 46 16.31 15.83 19.06
N ASP A 47 15.84 16.93 19.63
CA ASP A 47 15.08 16.95 20.90
C ASP A 47 13.56 16.84 20.66
N TRP A 48 13.12 16.72 19.40
CA TRP A 48 11.71 16.47 19.06
C TRP A 48 11.20 15.22 19.77
N LYS A 49 9.98 15.28 20.34
CA LYS A 49 9.34 14.24 21.16
C LYS A 49 10.06 13.83 22.45
N ARG A 50 11.14 14.52 22.83
CA ARG A 50 11.89 14.21 24.06
C ARG A 50 11.09 14.49 25.33
N SER A 51 10.40 15.63 25.39
CA SER A 51 9.55 16.01 26.54
C SER A 51 8.35 15.09 26.73
N GLU A 52 7.84 14.49 25.63
CA GLU A 52 6.77 13.50 25.65
C GLU A 52 7.26 12.09 26.06
N GLY A 53 8.58 11.91 26.24
CA GLY A 53 9.18 10.59 26.48
C GLY A 53 9.07 9.64 25.28
N LYS A 54 8.77 10.16 24.07
CA LYS A 54 8.56 9.38 22.85
C LYS A 54 9.75 9.40 21.88
N ALA A 55 10.81 10.15 22.19
CA ALA A 55 12.04 10.15 21.41
C ALA A 55 12.87 8.88 21.64
N GLY A 56 13.27 8.21 20.56
CA GLY A 56 14.13 7.04 20.56
C GLY A 56 15.62 7.40 20.58
N SER A 57 16.49 6.40 20.70
CA SER A 57 17.95 6.55 20.60
C SER A 57 18.52 5.72 19.46
N PHE A 58 19.71 6.07 18.99
CA PHE A 58 20.45 5.27 18.02
C PHE A 58 21.61 4.57 18.71
N LYS A 59 21.91 3.35 18.28
CA LYS A 59 23.08 2.56 18.66
C LYS A 59 23.99 2.40 17.45
N HIS A 60 25.30 2.38 17.66
CA HIS A 60 26.27 2.13 16.60
C HIS A 60 26.62 0.64 16.61
N THR A 61 26.23 -0.12 15.58
CA THR A 61 26.33 -1.58 15.56
C THR A 61 26.17 -2.15 14.15
N ALA A 62 26.79 -3.29 13.88
CA ALA A 62 26.62 -4.08 12.65
C ALA A 62 25.34 -4.96 12.68
N GLY A 63 24.66 -5.00 13.83
CA GLY A 63 23.51 -5.87 14.07
C GLY A 63 23.89 -7.22 14.67
N LYS A 64 22.93 -8.15 14.79
CA LYS A 64 23.18 -9.50 15.37
C LYS A 64 23.83 -10.48 14.40
N TRP A 65 23.56 -10.32 13.10
CA TRP A 65 24.15 -11.13 12.03
C TRP A 65 24.67 -10.17 10.97
N SER A 66 25.98 -9.93 10.88
CA SER A 66 26.54 -9.06 9.86
C SER A 66 27.43 -9.84 8.90
N GLY A 67 27.54 -9.38 7.65
CA GLY A 67 28.55 -9.90 6.72
C GLY A 67 29.96 -9.47 7.12
N ASP A 68 30.08 -8.29 7.72
CA ASP A 68 31.31 -7.74 8.29
C ASP A 68 31.01 -7.15 9.69
N PRO A 69 31.70 -7.58 10.77
CA PRO A 69 31.52 -7.01 12.11
C PRO A 69 31.98 -5.56 12.26
N ASP A 70 32.85 -5.08 11.36
CA ASP A 70 33.36 -3.71 11.37
C ASP A 70 32.48 -2.74 10.56
N ASP A 71 31.64 -3.26 9.66
CA ASP A 71 30.62 -2.50 8.91
C ASP A 71 29.42 -2.18 9.80
N LYS A 72 29.50 -1.04 10.49
CA LYS A 72 28.55 -0.63 11.53
C LYS A 72 27.71 0.55 11.06
N GLY A 73 26.39 0.38 11.12
CA GLY A 73 25.43 1.45 10.91
C GLY A 73 24.86 2.04 12.19
N VAL A 74 23.88 2.92 12.01
CA VAL A 74 23.05 3.44 13.12
C VAL A 74 21.75 2.64 13.24
N GLN A 75 21.62 1.91 14.35
CA GLN A 75 20.46 1.10 14.67
C GLN A 75 19.47 1.86 15.55
N THR A 76 18.19 1.82 15.20
CA THR A 76 17.11 2.31 16.07
C THR A 76 17.03 1.50 17.36
N SER A 77 16.83 2.16 18.50
CA SER A 77 16.72 1.51 19.80
C SER A 77 15.52 2.00 20.61
N SER A 78 14.92 1.06 21.36
CA SER A 78 13.68 1.22 22.12
C SER A 78 12.42 1.20 21.25
N ASP A 79 11.52 0.28 21.59
CA ASP A 79 10.25 0.07 20.92
C ASP A 79 9.27 1.23 21.15
N ALA A 80 8.37 1.43 20.18
CA ALA A 80 7.33 2.45 20.16
C ALA A 80 7.89 3.87 20.37
N LYS A 81 8.86 4.26 19.54
CA LYS A 81 9.52 5.57 19.58
C LYS A 81 9.61 6.24 18.21
N HIS A 82 9.71 7.57 18.26
CA HIS A 82 10.10 8.41 17.13
C HIS A 82 11.62 8.59 17.13
N PHE A 83 12.24 8.32 16.00
CA PHE A 83 13.68 8.48 15.77
C PHE A 83 13.88 9.67 14.86
N ALA A 84 14.72 10.63 15.28
CA ALA A 84 15.00 11.83 14.50
C ALA A 84 16.47 12.23 14.67
N ILE A 85 17.22 12.14 13.56
CA ILE A 85 18.62 12.53 13.49
C ILE A 85 18.94 13.12 12.12
N SER A 86 19.81 14.12 12.06
CA SER A 86 20.20 14.75 10.81
C SER A 86 21.68 15.08 10.76
N ALA A 87 22.26 15.07 9.57
CA ALA A 87 23.60 15.55 9.29
C ALA A 87 23.53 16.79 8.38
N LYS A 88 24.43 17.73 8.61
CA LYS A 88 24.64 18.87 7.72
C LYS A 88 25.61 18.47 6.62
N ILE A 89 25.27 18.77 5.38
CA ILE A 89 26.08 18.46 4.21
C ILE A 89 26.52 19.74 3.50
N PRO A 90 27.54 19.69 2.60
CA PRO A 90 27.82 20.79 1.69
C PRO A 90 26.56 21.17 0.92
N GLU A 91 26.20 22.46 0.95
CA GLU A 91 24.99 22.93 0.27
C GLU A 91 25.16 22.79 -1.24
N PHE A 92 24.21 22.10 -1.89
CA PHE A 92 24.29 21.82 -3.32
C PHE A 92 22.92 21.92 -4.00
N THR A 93 22.93 21.99 -5.33
CA THR A 93 21.74 21.90 -6.19
C THR A 93 21.98 20.85 -7.27
N ASN A 94 20.94 20.12 -7.63
CA ASN A 94 20.98 19.17 -8.74
C ASN A 94 20.73 19.83 -10.10
N LYS A 95 20.70 21.17 -10.20
CA LYS A 95 20.55 21.86 -11.49
C LYS A 95 21.69 21.46 -12.45
N ASN A 96 21.31 21.04 -13.66
CA ASN A 96 22.18 20.56 -14.74
C ASN A 96 23.02 19.32 -14.39
N ARG A 97 22.64 18.55 -13.36
CA ARG A 97 23.33 17.31 -12.98
C ARG A 97 22.35 16.24 -12.52
N THR A 98 22.76 14.99 -12.59
CA THR A 98 22.00 13.89 -12.00
C THR A 98 22.07 13.99 -10.48
N LEU A 99 20.98 13.69 -9.79
CA LEU A 99 20.96 13.45 -8.35
C LEU A 99 20.84 11.96 -8.12
N VAL A 100 21.79 11.37 -7.41
CA VAL A 100 21.71 10.02 -6.89
C VAL A 100 21.59 10.10 -5.38
N LEU A 101 20.53 9.50 -4.83
CA LEU A 101 20.36 9.26 -3.40
C LEU A 101 20.31 7.76 -3.16
N GLN A 102 21.28 7.24 -2.42
CA GLN A 102 21.41 5.84 -2.11
C GLN A 102 21.62 5.64 -0.61
N TYR A 103 21.05 4.59 -0.05
CA TYR A 103 21.40 4.11 1.28
C TYR A 103 21.03 2.65 1.44
N SER A 104 21.64 1.99 2.41
CA SER A 104 21.25 0.65 2.84
C SER A 104 20.43 0.71 4.12
N ILE A 105 19.44 -0.17 4.20
CA ILE A 105 18.71 -0.42 5.44
C ILE A 105 18.50 -1.91 5.63
N LYS A 106 18.59 -2.32 6.89
CA LYS A 106 18.30 -3.67 7.34
C LYS A 106 17.23 -3.66 8.40
N PHE A 107 16.13 -4.35 8.15
CA PHE A 107 15.11 -4.63 9.16
C PHE A 107 15.46 -5.92 9.90
N GLU A 108 16.46 -5.84 10.77
CA GLU A 108 16.92 -7.00 11.55
C GLU A 108 15.81 -7.51 12.49
N GLN A 109 15.04 -6.56 13.03
CA GLN A 109 13.83 -6.86 13.75
C GLN A 109 12.72 -7.24 12.79
N GLU A 110 11.88 -8.19 13.21
CA GLU A 110 10.60 -8.45 12.55
C GLU A 110 9.68 -7.23 12.74
N ILE A 111 9.83 -6.27 11.82
CA ILE A 111 9.17 -4.96 11.89
C ILE A 111 7.70 -5.13 11.54
N GLU A 112 6.84 -4.90 12.53
CA GLU A 112 5.39 -4.95 12.33
C GLU A 112 4.88 -3.65 11.74
N CYS A 113 5.32 -2.52 12.28
CA CYS A 113 4.99 -1.20 11.76
C CYS A 113 6.11 -0.20 12.06
N GLY A 114 6.69 0.40 11.03
CA GLY A 114 7.61 1.50 11.11
C GLY A 114 8.24 1.90 9.77
N GLY A 115 8.73 3.13 9.74
CA GLY A 115 9.41 3.71 8.60
C GLY A 115 10.89 3.35 8.55
N GLY A 116 11.42 3.29 7.33
CA GLY A 116 12.84 3.10 7.02
C GLY A 116 13.36 4.11 6.00
N TYR A 117 12.67 5.23 5.82
CA TYR A 117 12.99 6.26 4.83
C TYR A 117 13.91 7.36 5.35
N ILE A 118 14.56 8.04 4.41
CA ILE A 118 15.40 9.22 4.65
C ILE A 118 14.79 10.45 3.98
N LYS A 119 15.18 11.64 4.45
CA LYS A 119 14.74 12.93 3.93
C LYS A 119 15.93 13.80 3.53
N LEU A 120 15.84 14.42 2.36
CA LEU A 120 16.71 15.53 1.98
C LEU A 120 16.01 16.85 2.30
N LEU A 121 16.71 17.74 2.99
CA LEU A 121 16.16 18.95 3.56
C LEU A 121 16.83 20.17 2.93
N SER A 122 16.01 21.18 2.65
CA SER A 122 16.44 22.44 2.05
C SER A 122 16.43 23.60 3.03
N GLY A 123 17.26 24.60 2.74
CA GLY A 123 17.32 25.84 3.53
C GLY A 123 17.87 25.64 4.94
N PHE A 124 17.60 26.57 5.85
CA PHE A 124 18.06 26.47 7.24
C PHE A 124 17.12 25.58 8.06
N VAL A 125 17.65 24.47 8.57
CA VAL A 125 16.95 23.57 9.49
C VAL A 125 17.58 23.64 10.88
N ASN A 126 16.75 23.89 11.90
CA ASN A 126 17.18 23.69 13.27
C ASN A 126 17.19 22.19 13.58
N GLN A 127 18.36 21.55 13.45
CA GLN A 127 18.54 20.11 13.65
C GLN A 127 18.06 19.61 15.02
N LYS A 128 18.09 20.45 16.07
CA LYS A 128 17.57 20.10 17.41
C LYS A 128 16.05 20.06 17.49
N LYS A 129 15.35 20.66 16.52
CA LYS A 129 13.88 20.63 16.39
C LYS A 129 13.41 19.79 15.21
N PHE A 130 14.33 19.08 14.54
CA PHE A 130 14.01 18.25 13.39
C PHE A 130 12.99 17.15 13.77
N GLY A 131 11.95 17.00 12.97
CA GLY A 131 10.82 16.10 13.23
C GLY A 131 9.85 16.03 12.05
N GLY A 132 8.71 15.38 12.24
CA GLY A 132 7.73 15.08 11.17
C GLY A 132 7.31 16.27 10.31
N ASP A 133 7.08 17.44 10.93
CA ASP A 133 6.60 18.65 10.25
C ASP A 133 7.73 19.48 9.59
N THR A 134 8.98 19.02 9.66
CA THR A 134 10.09 19.76 9.06
C THR A 134 9.99 19.69 7.54
N PRO A 135 9.97 20.83 6.82
CA PRO A 135 9.94 20.85 5.37
C PRO A 135 11.13 20.10 4.78
N TYR A 136 10.86 19.21 3.82
CA TYR A 136 11.85 18.48 3.06
C TYR A 136 11.71 18.78 1.56
N SER A 137 12.62 18.27 0.76
CA SER A 137 12.59 18.35 -0.71
C SER A 137 12.39 17.00 -1.36
N LEU A 138 12.90 15.96 -0.71
CA LEU A 138 12.71 14.56 -1.10
C LEU A 138 12.56 13.72 0.17
N MET A 139 11.58 12.82 0.19
CA MET A 139 11.50 11.71 1.15
C MET A 139 11.50 10.41 0.36
N PHE A 140 12.42 9.51 0.69
CA PHE A 140 12.64 8.30 -0.07
C PHE A 140 12.96 7.12 0.85
N GLY A 141 12.27 5.99 0.65
CA GLY A 141 12.58 4.73 1.35
C GLY A 141 11.37 3.89 1.77
N PRO A 142 11.61 2.69 2.32
CA PRO A 142 10.56 1.76 2.70
C PRO A 142 9.77 2.23 3.92
N ASP A 143 8.49 1.87 3.96
CA ASP A 143 7.57 2.05 5.07
C ASP A 143 6.65 0.83 5.17
N LEU A 144 6.79 0.15 6.29
CA LEU A 144 6.17 -1.15 6.57
C LEU A 144 5.16 -0.93 7.68
N CYS A 145 3.90 -1.31 7.51
CA CYS A 145 2.90 -1.28 8.57
C CYS A 145 1.81 -2.33 8.32
N GLY A 146 1.87 -3.41 9.10
CA GLY A 146 0.99 -4.56 9.00
C GLY A 146 1.14 -5.31 7.68
N THR A 147 0.08 -6.01 7.28
CA THR A 147 0.01 -6.71 5.99
C THR A 147 -0.28 -5.78 4.82
N ASP A 148 -0.87 -4.62 5.10
CA ASP A 148 -1.52 -3.78 4.10
C ASP A 148 -0.62 -2.64 3.59
N THR A 149 0.40 -2.26 4.36
CA THR A 149 1.34 -1.18 4.00
C THR A 149 2.75 -1.75 3.87
N LYS A 150 3.21 -1.96 2.64
CA LYS A 150 4.59 -2.37 2.31
C LYS A 150 5.12 -1.47 1.20
N LYS A 151 5.15 -0.17 1.47
CA LYS A 151 5.30 0.84 0.43
C LYS A 151 6.70 1.41 0.43
N LEU A 152 7.26 1.59 -0.75
CA LEU A 152 8.47 2.36 -0.97
C LEU A 152 8.05 3.81 -1.26
N HIS A 153 8.16 4.67 -0.26
CA HIS A 153 7.83 6.09 -0.42
C HIS A 153 8.82 6.75 -1.36
N LEU A 154 8.27 7.53 -2.29
CA LEU A 154 9.03 8.46 -3.12
C LEU A 154 8.19 9.73 -3.24
N ILE A 155 8.51 10.72 -2.41
CA ILE A 155 7.74 11.94 -2.25
C ILE A 155 8.63 13.13 -2.57
N LEU A 156 8.19 13.94 -3.54
CA LEU A 156 8.87 15.15 -3.98
C LEU A 156 8.12 16.37 -3.49
N SER A 157 8.85 17.37 -3.01
CA SER A 157 8.24 18.61 -2.55
C SER A 157 8.40 19.71 -3.60
N TYR A 158 7.28 20.22 -4.10
CA TYR A 158 7.24 21.29 -5.10
C TYR A 158 6.38 22.43 -4.58
N GLN A 159 6.87 23.67 -4.68
CA GLN A 159 6.20 24.89 -4.22
C GLN A 159 5.63 24.84 -2.77
N GLY A 160 6.23 24.02 -1.90
CA GLY A 160 5.81 23.89 -0.49
C GLY A 160 4.74 22.82 -0.23
N GLN A 161 4.31 22.09 -1.25
CA GLN A 161 3.45 20.92 -1.14
C GLN A 161 4.25 19.64 -1.40
N ASN A 162 3.83 18.54 -0.77
CA ASN A 162 4.43 17.22 -0.93
C ASN A 162 3.59 16.38 -1.88
N TYR A 163 4.23 15.84 -2.92
CA TYR A 163 3.60 15.02 -3.95
C TYR A 163 4.15 13.61 -3.85
N PRO A 164 3.38 12.63 -3.36
CA PRO A 164 3.76 11.22 -3.43
C PRO A 164 3.68 10.73 -4.88
N VAL A 165 4.53 9.78 -5.24
CA VAL A 165 4.45 9.10 -6.54
C VAL A 165 3.10 8.36 -6.66
N LYS A 166 2.52 8.36 -7.86
CA LYS A 166 1.24 7.69 -8.16
C LYS A 166 1.33 6.17 -8.14
N LYS A 167 2.53 5.64 -8.43
CA LYS A 167 2.78 4.22 -8.55
C LYS A 167 2.80 3.56 -7.18
N ASP A 168 2.24 2.36 -7.10
CA ASP A 168 2.32 1.54 -5.89
C ASP A 168 3.62 0.74 -5.90
N LEU A 169 4.65 1.28 -5.26
CA LEU A 169 5.98 0.70 -5.20
C LEU A 169 6.10 -0.17 -3.94
N GLN A 170 6.45 -1.44 -4.11
CA GLN A 170 6.59 -2.40 -3.02
C GLN A 170 8.04 -2.42 -2.51
N CYS A 171 8.21 -2.59 -1.19
CA CYS A 171 9.53 -2.72 -0.56
C CYS A 171 9.86 -4.17 -0.20
N GLU A 172 11.15 -4.46 -0.04
CA GLU A 172 11.61 -5.76 0.44
C GLU A 172 11.22 -5.95 1.91
N THR A 173 10.92 -7.19 2.30
CA THR A 173 10.38 -7.51 3.63
C THR A 173 11.16 -8.59 4.38
N ASP A 174 12.30 -9.01 3.85
CA ASP A 174 13.17 -9.94 4.56
C ASP A 174 14.03 -9.20 5.63
N LYS A 175 14.87 -9.94 6.34
CA LYS A 175 15.69 -9.43 7.45
C LYS A 175 17.15 -9.16 7.07
N LEU A 176 17.45 -9.14 5.77
CA LEU A 176 18.76 -8.87 5.22
C LEU A 176 18.92 -7.38 4.91
N THR A 177 20.14 -7.00 4.55
CA THR A 177 20.44 -5.64 4.14
C THR A 177 19.98 -5.42 2.69
N HIS A 178 19.24 -4.35 2.46
CA HIS A 178 18.81 -3.93 1.12
C HIS A 178 19.27 -2.51 0.82
N PHE A 179 19.66 -2.27 -0.43
CA PHE A 179 19.98 -0.93 -0.93
C PHE A 179 18.79 -0.35 -1.67
N TYR A 180 18.49 0.91 -1.36
CA TYR A 180 17.49 1.71 -2.06
C TYR A 180 18.19 2.87 -2.74
N THR A 181 18.07 2.96 -4.07
CA THR A 181 18.74 3.97 -4.89
C THR A 181 17.73 4.71 -5.75
N PHE A 182 17.66 6.02 -5.57
CA PHE A 182 16.86 6.91 -6.38
C PHE A 182 17.77 7.78 -7.25
N ILE A 183 17.53 7.79 -8.56
CA ILE A 183 18.29 8.55 -9.54
C ILE A 183 17.34 9.51 -10.24
N LEU A 184 17.60 10.81 -10.16
CA LEU A 184 16.83 11.86 -10.84
C LEU A 184 17.73 12.61 -11.82
N ARG A 185 17.34 12.64 -13.10
CA ARG A 185 18.14 13.19 -14.20
C ARG A 185 17.67 14.59 -14.62
N PRO A 186 18.51 15.38 -15.31
CA PRO A 186 18.16 16.72 -15.78
C PRO A 186 16.99 16.82 -16.77
N ASP A 187 16.59 15.72 -17.39
CA ASP A 187 15.42 15.64 -18.27
C ASP A 187 14.12 15.32 -17.52
N ALA A 188 14.13 15.42 -16.19
CA ALA A 188 13.03 15.06 -15.29
C ALA A 188 12.60 13.59 -15.39
N THR A 189 13.49 12.72 -15.88
CA THR A 189 13.33 11.27 -15.76
C THR A 189 13.96 10.75 -14.48
N TYR A 190 13.44 9.64 -13.97
CA TYR A 190 13.99 8.97 -12.80
C TYR A 190 14.15 7.47 -13.02
N SER A 191 15.08 6.88 -12.28
CA SER A 191 15.18 5.43 -12.08
C SER A 191 15.18 5.13 -10.60
N LEU A 192 14.52 4.05 -10.23
CA LEU A 192 14.46 3.51 -8.88
C LEU A 192 15.04 2.12 -8.89
N LEU A 193 16.13 1.92 -8.15
CA LEU A 193 16.78 0.63 -8.02
C LEU A 193 16.65 0.12 -6.58
N VAL A 194 16.47 -1.19 -6.48
CA VAL A 194 16.59 -1.93 -5.21
C VAL A 194 17.63 -3.02 -5.44
N ASP A 195 18.65 -3.09 -4.60
CA ASP A 195 19.75 -4.06 -4.71
C ASP A 195 20.42 -4.05 -6.10
N ASN A 196 20.73 -2.85 -6.63
CA ASN A 196 21.28 -2.65 -7.98
C ASN A 196 20.40 -3.13 -9.15
N ARG A 197 19.13 -3.47 -8.91
CA ARG A 197 18.16 -3.85 -9.95
C ARG A 197 17.14 -2.74 -10.15
N GLU A 198 16.97 -2.27 -11.38
CA GLU A 198 15.91 -1.29 -11.69
C GLU A 198 14.54 -1.93 -11.43
N ARG A 199 13.82 -1.34 -10.47
CA ARG A 199 12.46 -1.74 -10.09
C ARG A 199 11.41 -0.91 -10.80
N ASP A 200 11.69 0.36 -11.00
CA ASP A 200 10.80 1.29 -11.68
C ASP A 200 11.59 2.42 -12.33
N SER A 201 11.04 2.99 -13.40
CA SER A 201 11.55 4.19 -14.05
C SER A 201 10.41 4.97 -14.70
N GLY A 202 10.63 6.26 -14.93
CA GLY A 202 9.58 7.11 -15.47
C GLY A 202 9.95 8.58 -15.47
N SER A 203 8.93 9.44 -15.38
CA SER A 203 9.10 10.89 -15.50
C SER A 203 8.26 11.64 -14.46
N MET A 204 8.81 12.75 -13.97
CA MET A 204 8.11 13.65 -13.06
C MET A 204 6.81 14.21 -13.65
N TYR A 205 6.72 14.33 -14.98
CA TYR A 205 5.53 14.81 -15.69
C TYR A 205 4.35 13.83 -15.65
N THR A 206 4.62 12.53 -15.49
CA THR A 206 3.58 11.49 -15.57
C THR A 206 3.27 10.90 -14.20
N ASP A 207 4.31 10.70 -13.39
CA ASP A 207 4.23 9.83 -12.22
C ASP A 207 3.94 10.60 -10.92
N TRP A 208 3.90 11.93 -10.97
CA TRP A 208 3.41 12.81 -9.91
C TRP A 208 2.33 13.75 -10.43
N ASP A 209 1.48 14.24 -9.53
CA ASP A 209 0.49 15.30 -9.80
C ASP A 209 1.05 16.69 -9.48
N ILE A 210 2.28 16.98 -9.91
CA ILE A 210 2.93 18.27 -9.66
C ILE A 210 2.39 19.35 -10.60
N LEU A 211 2.39 19.07 -11.90
CA LEU A 211 1.87 19.96 -12.93
C LEU A 211 0.48 19.49 -13.37
N PRO A 212 -0.42 20.41 -13.75
CA PRO A 212 -1.71 20.05 -14.30
C PRO A 212 -1.55 19.26 -15.62
N PRO A 213 -2.57 18.49 -16.06
CA PRO A 213 -2.45 17.71 -17.28
C PRO A 213 -2.32 18.60 -18.50
N ARG A 214 -1.48 18.20 -19.46
CA ARG A 214 -1.26 18.94 -20.73
C ARG A 214 -2.53 19.11 -21.55
N LYS A 215 -3.44 18.14 -21.50
CA LYS A 215 -4.71 18.14 -22.24
C LYS A 215 -5.90 17.88 -21.33
N ILE A 216 -6.98 18.60 -21.57
CA ILE A 216 -8.27 18.44 -20.90
C ILE A 216 -9.38 18.21 -21.92
N LYS A 217 -10.48 17.58 -21.50
CA LYS A 217 -11.66 17.44 -22.37
C LYS A 217 -12.32 18.81 -22.53
N ASP A 218 -12.68 19.15 -23.76
CA ASP A 218 -13.43 20.38 -24.04
C ASP A 218 -14.87 20.26 -23.55
N VAL A 219 -15.12 20.74 -22.33
CA VAL A 219 -16.45 20.76 -21.73
C VAL A 219 -17.45 21.64 -22.49
N LYS A 220 -16.98 22.53 -23.38
CA LYS A 220 -17.83 23.39 -24.22
C LYS A 220 -18.13 22.76 -25.57
N ALA A 221 -17.44 21.68 -25.97
CA ALA A 221 -17.68 21.01 -27.24
C ALA A 221 -19.07 20.37 -27.27
N LYS A 222 -19.83 20.69 -28.32
CA LYS A 222 -21.16 20.11 -28.59
C LYS A 222 -21.09 19.16 -29.77
N LYS A 223 -22.01 18.18 -29.79
CA LYS A 223 -22.13 17.24 -30.89
C LYS A 223 -22.45 18.03 -32.14
N PRO A 224 -21.67 17.88 -33.23
CA PRO A 224 -22.06 18.48 -34.50
C PRO A 224 -23.42 17.91 -34.94
N ALA A 225 -24.30 18.76 -35.46
CA ALA A 225 -25.65 18.35 -35.87
C ALA A 225 -25.61 17.35 -37.04
N ASP A 226 -24.56 17.40 -37.85
CA ASP A 226 -24.27 16.50 -38.97
C ASP A 226 -23.56 15.20 -38.56
N TRP A 227 -23.39 14.94 -37.25
CA TRP A 227 -22.72 13.76 -36.74
C TRP A 227 -23.67 12.57 -36.61
N ASP A 228 -23.69 11.71 -37.63
CA ASP A 228 -24.50 10.49 -37.61
C ASP A 228 -23.77 9.33 -36.90
N GLU A 229 -24.38 8.84 -35.83
CA GLU A 229 -23.88 7.71 -35.04
C GLU A 229 -24.58 6.39 -35.40
N ARG A 230 -25.53 6.42 -36.33
CA ARG A 230 -26.24 5.22 -36.78
C ARG A 230 -25.36 4.50 -37.78
N GLU A 231 -24.82 3.36 -37.37
CA GLU A 231 -24.01 2.50 -38.24
C GLU A 231 -24.82 1.95 -39.42
N TYR A 232 -26.12 1.71 -39.22
CA TYR A 232 -27.04 1.23 -40.25
C TYR A 232 -28.28 2.11 -40.34
N ILE A 233 -28.57 2.55 -41.56
CA ILE A 233 -29.79 3.27 -41.94
C ILE A 233 -30.64 2.38 -42.83
N ASP A 234 -31.93 2.69 -42.95
CA ASP A 234 -32.76 2.02 -43.92
C ASP A 234 -32.39 2.50 -45.33
N ASP A 235 -32.34 1.57 -46.28
CA ASP A 235 -31.94 1.83 -47.66
C ASP A 235 -32.94 2.78 -48.31
N PRO A 236 -32.55 4.02 -48.64
CA PRO A 236 -33.46 5.02 -49.21
C PRO A 236 -34.02 4.56 -50.57
N ASN A 237 -33.34 3.64 -51.26
CA ASN A 237 -33.75 3.12 -52.57
C ASN A 237 -34.56 1.82 -52.48
N ASP A 238 -34.73 1.23 -51.28
CA ASP A 238 -35.56 0.05 -51.09
C ASP A 238 -37.01 0.46 -50.83
N PHE A 239 -37.84 0.36 -51.86
CA PHE A 239 -39.26 0.68 -51.79
C PHE A 239 -40.08 -0.59 -51.60
N LYS A 240 -41.19 -0.45 -50.87
CA LYS A 240 -42.16 -1.53 -50.72
C LYS A 240 -42.72 -1.86 -52.12
N PRO A 241 -42.64 -3.13 -52.59
CA PRO A 241 -43.23 -3.52 -53.86
C PRO A 241 -44.74 -3.29 -53.86
N GLU A 242 -45.28 -2.86 -55.01
CA GLU A 242 -46.71 -2.70 -55.20
C GLU A 242 -47.44 -4.04 -55.00
N GLY A 243 -48.56 -4.03 -54.27
CA GLY A 243 -49.32 -5.23 -53.94
C GLY A 243 -48.77 -6.10 -52.80
N TYR A 244 -47.62 -5.76 -52.18
CA TYR A 244 -47.05 -6.55 -51.08
C TYR A 244 -47.99 -6.68 -49.87
N ASP A 245 -48.68 -5.59 -49.51
CA ASP A 245 -49.65 -5.58 -48.39
C ASP A 245 -50.97 -6.27 -48.75
N SER A 246 -51.22 -6.49 -50.04
CA SER A 246 -52.42 -7.16 -50.55
C SER A 246 -52.28 -8.68 -50.58
N ILE A 247 -51.08 -9.24 -50.29
CA ILE A 247 -50.86 -10.68 -50.21
C ILE A 247 -51.50 -11.19 -48.90
N PRO A 248 -52.55 -12.03 -48.95
CA PRO A 248 -53.20 -12.52 -47.75
C PRO A 248 -52.28 -13.51 -47.01
N ARG A 249 -52.34 -13.47 -45.66
CA ARG A 249 -51.56 -14.37 -44.79
C ARG A 249 -51.91 -15.84 -45.00
N GLU A 250 -53.16 -16.11 -45.37
CA GLU A 250 -53.69 -17.45 -45.60
C GLU A 250 -54.42 -17.49 -46.93
N ILE A 251 -54.25 -18.58 -47.66
CA ILE A 251 -54.96 -18.88 -48.91
C ILE A 251 -55.74 -20.19 -48.75
N PRO A 252 -56.83 -20.41 -49.48
CA PRO A 252 -57.50 -21.72 -49.50
C PRO A 252 -56.51 -22.81 -49.95
N ASP A 253 -56.54 -23.97 -49.30
CA ASP A 253 -55.64 -25.09 -49.61
C ASP A 253 -55.88 -25.59 -51.05
N PRO A 254 -54.91 -25.42 -51.97
CA PRO A 254 -55.06 -25.84 -53.36
C PRO A 254 -55.10 -27.37 -53.53
N LYS A 255 -54.75 -28.13 -52.49
CA LYS A 255 -54.80 -29.60 -52.49
C LYS A 255 -56.03 -30.15 -51.80
N ALA A 256 -56.79 -29.31 -51.10
CA ALA A 256 -58.03 -29.76 -50.49
C ALA A 256 -59.07 -30.01 -51.58
N LYS A 257 -59.67 -31.19 -51.54
CA LYS A 257 -60.85 -31.54 -52.31
C LYS A 257 -62.03 -31.65 -51.36
N GLU A 258 -63.20 -31.32 -51.89
CA GLU A 258 -64.44 -31.55 -51.19
C GLU A 258 -64.56 -33.04 -50.83
N PRO A 259 -64.88 -33.38 -49.57
CA PRO A 259 -65.12 -34.76 -49.19
C PRO A 259 -66.31 -35.36 -49.95
N ASP A 260 -66.21 -36.62 -50.35
CA ASP A 260 -67.28 -37.31 -51.11
C ASP A 260 -68.61 -37.44 -50.34
N ASN A 261 -68.61 -37.19 -49.03
CA ASN A 261 -69.77 -37.21 -48.15
C ASN A 261 -70.23 -35.80 -47.71
N TRP A 262 -69.86 -34.75 -48.45
CA TRP A 262 -70.31 -33.39 -48.18
C TRP A 262 -71.75 -33.18 -48.69
N ASP A 263 -72.62 -32.62 -47.84
CA ASP A 263 -74.00 -32.26 -48.18
C ASP A 263 -74.16 -30.73 -48.13
N GLU A 264 -74.36 -30.10 -49.30
CA GLU A 264 -74.50 -28.65 -49.43
C GLU A 264 -75.81 -28.08 -48.86
N GLU A 265 -76.89 -28.87 -48.79
CA GLU A 265 -78.16 -28.42 -48.20
C GLU A 265 -78.07 -28.34 -46.67
N GLU A 266 -77.30 -29.25 -46.05
CA GLU A 266 -77.16 -29.32 -44.59
C GLU A 266 -75.95 -28.51 -44.07
N ASN A 267 -74.82 -28.48 -44.81
CA ASN A 267 -73.55 -27.89 -44.35
C ASN A 267 -73.16 -26.59 -45.09
N GLY A 268 -73.90 -26.21 -46.13
CA GLY A 268 -73.61 -25.05 -46.99
C GLY A 268 -72.50 -25.29 -48.01
N ILE A 269 -72.24 -24.28 -48.84
CA ILE A 269 -71.20 -24.33 -49.90
C ILE A 269 -69.84 -24.64 -49.27
N TRP A 270 -69.23 -25.75 -49.69
CA TRP A 270 -67.93 -26.18 -49.20
C TRP A 270 -66.86 -25.11 -49.46
N LYS A 271 -66.05 -24.82 -48.44
CA LYS A 271 -64.91 -23.90 -48.54
C LYS A 271 -63.64 -24.64 -48.16
N PRO A 272 -62.59 -24.63 -48.99
CA PRO A 272 -61.33 -25.28 -48.65
C PRO A 272 -60.76 -24.71 -47.34
N PRO A 273 -60.14 -25.55 -46.47
CA PRO A 273 -59.44 -25.07 -45.30
C PRO A 273 -58.35 -24.08 -45.73
N LYS A 274 -58.16 -23.03 -44.93
CA LYS A 274 -57.13 -22.02 -45.19
C LYS A 274 -55.77 -22.54 -44.72
N VAL A 275 -54.77 -22.45 -45.58
CA VAL A 275 -53.37 -22.77 -45.27
C VAL A 275 -52.49 -21.52 -45.36
N PRO A 276 -51.35 -21.48 -44.63
CA PRO A 276 -50.43 -20.36 -44.70
C PRO A 276 -49.98 -20.12 -46.14
N ASN A 277 -50.09 -18.86 -46.60
CA ASN A 277 -49.69 -18.49 -47.95
C ASN A 277 -48.16 -18.44 -48.04
N PRO A 278 -47.49 -19.30 -48.85
CA PRO A 278 -46.04 -19.28 -48.98
C PRO A 278 -45.48 -17.95 -49.55
N ALA A 279 -46.32 -17.17 -50.24
CA ALA A 279 -45.94 -15.86 -50.78
C ALA A 279 -45.99 -14.73 -49.72
N TYR A 280 -46.65 -14.93 -48.57
CA TYR A 280 -46.73 -13.93 -47.52
C TYR A 280 -45.43 -13.90 -46.70
N LYS A 281 -44.63 -12.85 -46.88
CA LYS A 281 -43.32 -12.68 -46.22
C LYS A 281 -43.38 -11.87 -44.92
N GLY A 282 -44.57 -11.66 -44.36
CA GLY A 282 -44.77 -10.84 -43.16
C GLY A 282 -44.73 -9.33 -43.45
N PRO A 283 -44.88 -8.47 -42.43
CA PRO A 283 -44.86 -7.02 -42.61
C PRO A 283 -43.55 -6.57 -43.25
N TRP A 284 -43.64 -5.81 -44.34
CA TRP A 284 -42.47 -5.32 -45.05
C TRP A 284 -41.62 -4.44 -44.13
N LYS A 285 -40.30 -4.68 -44.14
CA LYS A 285 -39.31 -3.82 -43.50
C LYS A 285 -38.27 -3.44 -44.55
N ARG A 286 -37.97 -2.15 -44.62
CA ARG A 286 -36.93 -1.62 -45.50
C ARG A 286 -35.58 -2.27 -45.15
N LYS A 287 -34.80 -2.65 -46.16
CA LYS A 287 -33.47 -3.23 -45.97
C LYS A 287 -32.58 -2.24 -45.23
N ARG A 288 -31.75 -2.74 -44.30
CA ARG A 288 -30.76 -1.90 -43.60
C ARG A 288 -29.43 -1.95 -44.36
N ILE A 289 -28.89 -0.79 -44.68
CA ILE A 289 -27.57 -0.63 -45.32
C ILE A 289 -26.62 0.10 -44.37
N LYS A 290 -25.32 -0.09 -44.58
CA LYS A 290 -24.31 0.68 -43.85
C LYS A 290 -24.44 2.15 -44.20
N ASN A 291 -24.51 2.99 -43.19
CA ASN A 291 -24.65 4.43 -43.36
C ASN A 291 -23.34 5.04 -43.87
N PRO A 292 -23.31 5.60 -45.08
CA PRO A 292 -22.10 6.24 -45.61
C PRO A 292 -21.64 7.44 -44.78
N ASN A 293 -22.56 8.07 -44.03
CA ASN A 293 -22.29 9.24 -43.18
C ASN A 293 -21.98 8.87 -41.73
N TYR A 294 -21.79 7.58 -41.40
CA TYR A 294 -21.47 7.16 -40.04
C TYR A 294 -20.08 7.66 -39.61
N LYS A 295 -20.03 8.57 -38.63
CA LYS A 295 -18.78 9.17 -38.12
C LYS A 295 -18.28 8.51 -36.83
N GLY A 296 -18.89 7.41 -36.39
CA GLY A 296 -18.60 6.77 -35.11
C GLY A 296 -19.37 7.42 -33.95
N LYS A 297 -19.26 6.85 -32.74
CA LYS A 297 -19.82 7.50 -31.54
C LYS A 297 -19.05 8.79 -31.25
N TRP A 298 -19.75 9.91 -31.13
CA TRP A 298 -19.13 11.18 -30.81
C TRP A 298 -18.45 11.11 -29.44
N LYS A 299 -17.22 11.62 -29.39
CA LYS A 299 -16.43 11.76 -28.17
C LYS A 299 -16.03 13.21 -28.01
N THR A 300 -16.08 13.72 -26.77
CA THR A 300 -15.60 15.06 -26.45
C THR A 300 -14.12 15.19 -26.86
N PRO A 301 -13.75 16.20 -27.66
CA PRO A 301 -12.37 16.39 -28.07
C PRO A 301 -11.49 16.78 -26.87
N TRP A 302 -10.20 16.46 -26.98
CA TRP A 302 -9.17 16.92 -26.05
C TRP A 302 -8.57 18.20 -26.58
N ILE A 303 -8.51 19.23 -25.74
CA ILE A 303 -7.89 20.53 -26.02
C ILE A 303 -6.69 20.72 -25.10
N ASP A 304 -5.77 21.60 -25.50
CA ASP A 304 -4.65 21.98 -24.65
C ASP A 304 -5.18 22.70 -23.40
N ASN A 305 -4.60 22.36 -22.25
CA ASN A 305 -5.04 22.93 -20.98
C ASN A 305 -4.48 24.35 -20.82
N PRO A 306 -5.33 25.39 -20.74
CA PRO A 306 -4.86 26.77 -20.57
C PRO A 306 -4.15 27.00 -19.25
N GLU A 307 -4.38 26.14 -18.25
CA GLU A 307 -3.69 26.19 -16.94
C GLU A 307 -2.34 25.44 -16.96
N PHE A 308 -1.99 24.76 -18.04
CA PHE A 308 -0.70 24.07 -18.15
C PHE A 308 0.40 25.07 -18.53
N GLU A 309 1.31 25.27 -17.59
CA GLU A 309 2.59 25.93 -17.81
C GLU A 309 3.71 24.91 -17.59
N ASP A 310 4.60 24.78 -18.58
CA ASP A 310 5.73 23.86 -18.50
C ASP A 310 6.83 24.45 -17.61
N ASP A 311 7.36 23.64 -16.70
CA ASP A 311 8.50 24.00 -15.88
C ASP A 311 9.73 23.20 -16.34
N PRO A 312 10.69 23.82 -17.08
CA PRO A 312 11.90 23.14 -17.52
C PRO A 312 12.85 22.77 -16.36
N ASP A 313 12.69 23.42 -15.20
CA ASP A 313 13.45 23.16 -13.99
C ASP A 313 12.68 22.25 -13.01
N LEU A 314 11.63 21.53 -13.46
CA LEU A 314 10.79 20.66 -12.63
C LEU A 314 11.60 19.62 -11.81
N TYR A 315 12.71 19.14 -12.35
CA TYR A 315 13.62 18.19 -11.68
C TYR A 315 14.52 18.84 -10.62
N VAL A 316 14.66 20.17 -10.65
CA VAL A 316 15.57 20.90 -9.77
C VAL A 316 14.93 20.99 -8.39
N LEU A 317 15.51 20.27 -7.44
CA LEU A 317 15.11 20.38 -6.05
C LEU A 317 15.61 21.72 -5.47
N LYS A 318 14.92 22.20 -4.44
CA LYS A 318 15.44 23.31 -3.63
C LYS A 318 16.86 22.97 -3.13
N PRO A 319 17.75 23.97 -2.91
CA PRO A 319 19.11 23.71 -2.48
C PRO A 319 19.17 22.87 -1.20
N ILE A 320 19.77 21.69 -1.32
CA ILE A 320 19.82 20.69 -0.26
C ILE A 320 21.00 21.02 0.65
N LYS A 321 20.77 20.94 1.97
CA LYS A 321 21.76 21.30 2.99
C LYS A 321 21.85 20.31 4.14
N TYR A 322 20.85 19.46 4.30
CA TYR A 322 20.85 18.43 5.33
C TYR A 322 20.26 17.14 4.79
N VAL A 323 20.73 16.03 5.33
CA VAL A 323 20.10 14.71 5.22
C VAL A 323 19.61 14.32 6.61
N GLY A 324 18.45 13.68 6.69
CA GLY A 324 17.88 13.29 7.98
C GLY A 324 17.08 11.99 7.93
N ILE A 325 17.15 11.25 9.02
CA ILE A 325 16.31 10.08 9.29
C ILE A 325 15.28 10.54 10.31
N GLU A 326 14.00 10.53 9.91
CA GLU A 326 12.87 10.79 10.80
C GLU A 326 11.83 9.72 10.59
N VAL A 327 11.71 8.78 11.52
CA VAL A 327 10.83 7.61 11.41
C VAL A 327 10.17 7.28 12.74
N TRP A 328 8.96 6.74 12.68
CA TRP A 328 8.33 6.04 13.80
C TRP A 328 8.55 4.54 13.64
N GLN A 329 8.86 3.83 14.74
CA GLN A 329 8.90 2.36 14.73
C GLN A 329 8.24 1.79 15.98
N VAL A 330 7.35 0.82 15.78
CA VAL A 330 6.74 0.02 16.86
C VAL A 330 7.79 -0.90 17.45
N LYS A 331 8.53 -1.64 16.62
CA LYS A 331 9.66 -2.47 17.04
C LYS A 331 10.95 -1.88 16.49
N ALA A 332 11.86 -1.53 17.38
CA ALA A 332 13.15 -0.96 16.99
C ALA A 332 14.16 -2.06 16.61
N GLY A 333 15.17 -1.69 15.82
CA GLY A 333 16.20 -2.61 15.34
C GLY A 333 16.66 -2.36 13.91
N SER A 334 16.06 -1.37 13.21
CA SER A 334 16.45 -1.04 11.84
C SER A 334 17.83 -0.43 11.85
N VAL A 335 18.74 -0.99 11.05
CA VAL A 335 20.10 -0.47 10.87
C VAL A 335 20.14 0.32 9.58
N PHE A 336 20.47 1.62 9.66
CA PHE A 336 20.70 2.48 8.50
C PHE A 336 22.20 2.61 8.27
N ASP A 337 22.63 2.50 7.02
CA ASP A 337 24.04 2.62 6.63
C ASP A 337 24.22 3.08 5.18
N ASN A 338 25.47 3.31 4.77
CA ASN A 338 25.90 3.57 3.40
C ASN A 338 25.14 4.70 2.71
N ILE A 339 24.90 5.80 3.41
CA ILE A 339 24.16 6.95 2.87
C ILE A 339 25.06 7.70 1.90
N LEU A 340 24.67 7.72 0.63
CA LEU A 340 25.40 8.33 -0.47
C LEU A 340 24.52 9.33 -1.21
N ILE A 341 25.09 10.51 -1.46
CA ILE A 341 24.56 11.55 -2.33
C ILE A 341 25.66 11.93 -3.31
N CYS A 342 25.43 11.69 -4.61
CA CYS A 342 26.38 12.00 -5.67
C CYS A 342 25.65 12.32 -6.98
N ASP A 343 26.42 12.54 -8.05
CA ASP A 343 25.92 12.75 -9.41
C ASP A 343 26.26 11.60 -10.39
N ASP A 344 26.86 10.51 -9.88
CA ASP A 344 27.34 9.38 -10.67
C ASP A 344 26.63 8.06 -10.28
N PRO A 345 25.69 7.58 -11.11
CA PRO A 345 25.04 6.29 -10.93
C PRO A 345 26.00 5.09 -10.93
N GLU A 346 27.08 5.15 -11.69
CA GLU A 346 28.06 4.07 -11.78
C GLU A 346 28.86 3.93 -10.48
N TYR A 347 29.26 5.05 -9.86
CA TYR A 347 29.88 5.03 -8.52
C TYR A 347 28.93 4.45 -7.48
N ALA A 348 27.66 4.89 -7.49
CA ALA A 348 26.65 4.37 -6.55
C ALA A 348 26.49 2.84 -6.69
N LYS A 349 26.50 2.33 -7.92
CA LYS A 349 26.45 0.89 -8.21
C LYS A 349 27.65 0.15 -7.61
N GLN A 350 28.87 0.72 -7.72
CA GLN A 350 30.10 0.13 -7.17
C GLN A 350 30.03 0.00 -5.65
N VAL A 351 29.51 1.02 -4.94
CA VAL A 351 29.34 0.96 -3.47
C VAL A 351 28.44 -0.20 -3.05
N VAL A 352 27.36 -0.46 -3.79
CA VAL A 352 26.49 -1.62 -3.52
C VAL A 352 27.23 -2.94 -3.78
N GLU A 353 28.00 -3.04 -4.87
CA GLU A 353 28.77 -4.24 -5.20
C GLU A 353 29.87 -4.53 -4.17
N GLU A 354 30.52 -3.49 -3.63
CA GLU A 354 31.51 -3.58 -2.55
C GLU A 354 30.88 -4.20 -1.29
N VAL A 355 29.76 -3.66 -0.82
CA VAL A 355 29.08 -4.13 0.39
C VAL A 355 28.47 -5.53 0.17
N PHE A 356 27.91 -5.78 -1.01
CA PHE A 356 27.34 -7.08 -1.35
C PHE A 356 28.37 -8.19 -1.57
N ALA A 357 29.67 -7.88 -1.63
CA ALA A 357 30.72 -8.90 -1.59
C ALA A 357 30.60 -9.81 -0.34
N ASN A 358 30.12 -9.25 0.78
CA ASN A 358 29.91 -9.97 2.04
C ASN A 358 28.45 -10.43 2.24
N ARG A 359 27.56 -10.33 1.24
CA ARG A 359 26.13 -10.66 1.37
C ARG A 359 25.87 -12.13 1.68
N GLU A 360 26.66 -13.05 1.13
CA GLU A 360 26.51 -14.47 1.43
C GLU A 360 26.89 -14.79 2.89
N ILE A 361 27.90 -14.11 3.44
CA ILE A 361 28.27 -14.22 4.86
C ILE A 361 27.13 -13.72 5.74
N GLU A 362 26.50 -12.59 5.39
CA GLU A 362 25.33 -12.08 6.12
C GLU A 362 24.18 -13.10 6.13
N LYS A 363 23.90 -13.73 4.98
CA LYS A 363 22.85 -14.75 4.86
C LYS A 363 23.14 -15.99 5.70
N GLU A 364 24.36 -16.51 5.64
CA GLU A 364 24.76 -17.67 6.42
C GLU A 364 24.66 -17.37 7.93
N ALA A 365 25.15 -16.20 8.37
CA ALA A 365 25.04 -15.76 9.75
C ALA A 365 23.57 -15.58 10.19
N PHE A 366 22.71 -15.09 9.30
CA PHE A 366 21.27 -15.00 9.54
C PHE A 366 20.62 -16.38 9.72
N GLU A 367 20.90 -17.32 8.82
CA GLU A 367 20.37 -18.68 8.89
C GLU A 367 20.84 -19.42 10.15
N GLU A 368 22.09 -19.24 10.54
CA GLU A 368 22.63 -19.78 11.80
C GLU A 368 21.91 -19.16 13.00
N ALA A 369 21.74 -17.84 13.02
CA ALA A 369 21.02 -17.14 14.08
C ALA A 369 19.56 -17.61 14.18
N GLU A 370 18.86 -17.84 13.07
CA GLU A 370 17.49 -18.39 13.09
C GLU A 370 17.46 -19.85 13.57
N LYS A 371 18.43 -20.69 13.18
CA LYS A 371 18.54 -22.08 13.68
C LYS A 371 18.73 -22.10 15.20
N VAL A 372 19.63 -21.26 15.72
CA VAL A 372 19.87 -21.13 17.17
C VAL A 372 18.61 -20.64 17.88
N LYS A 373 17.95 -19.61 17.35
CA LYS A 373 16.70 -19.09 17.92
C LYS A 373 15.60 -20.16 17.96
N LYS A 374 15.41 -20.90 16.86
CA LYS A 374 14.41 -21.97 16.78
C LYS A 374 14.70 -23.11 17.76
N ALA A 375 15.97 -23.49 17.92
CA ALA A 375 16.36 -24.50 18.89
C ALA A 375 16.09 -24.05 20.34
N GLN A 376 16.35 -22.76 20.66
CA GLN A 376 16.03 -22.19 21.96
C GLN A 376 14.52 -22.15 22.24
N GLU A 377 13.72 -21.76 21.24
CA GLU A 377 12.25 -21.76 21.35
C GLU A 377 11.68 -23.17 21.53
N GLU A 378 12.25 -24.17 20.84
CA GLU A 378 11.86 -25.58 21.01
C GLU A 378 12.22 -26.13 22.39
N GLU A 379 13.42 -25.79 22.89
CA GLU A 379 13.83 -26.15 24.25
C GLU A 379 12.95 -25.49 25.32
N GLU A 380 12.63 -24.21 25.17
CA GLU A 380 11.72 -23.50 26.07
C GLU A 380 10.31 -24.07 26.03
N ALA A 381 9.80 -24.38 24.82
CA ALA A 381 8.51 -25.05 24.65
C ALA A 381 8.49 -26.45 25.28
N GLN A 382 9.58 -27.20 25.17
CA GLN A 382 9.72 -28.50 25.83
C GLN A 382 9.72 -28.35 27.35
N ARG A 383 10.51 -27.42 27.91
CA ARG A 383 10.53 -27.13 29.35
C ARG A 383 9.14 -26.71 29.85
N ALA A 384 8.42 -25.88 29.10
CA ALA A 384 7.06 -25.47 29.43
C ALA A 384 6.06 -26.64 29.39
N ARG A 385 6.21 -27.57 28.44
CA ARG A 385 5.39 -28.80 28.38
C ARG A 385 5.68 -29.73 29.57
N GLU A 386 6.94 -29.96 29.89
CA GLU A 386 7.35 -30.79 31.02
C GLU A 386 6.88 -30.19 32.36
N GLU A 387 6.98 -28.87 32.52
CA GLU A 387 6.43 -28.18 33.69
C GLU A 387 4.90 -28.26 33.74
N GLY A 388 4.22 -28.12 32.60
CA GLY A 388 2.77 -28.29 32.47
C GLY A 388 2.32 -29.71 32.87
N GLU A 389 3.05 -30.74 32.44
CA GLU A 389 2.82 -32.12 32.85
C GLU A 389 3.07 -32.34 34.34
N ARG A 390 4.16 -31.80 34.89
CA ARG A 390 4.47 -31.87 36.32
C ARG A 390 3.33 -31.27 37.15
N ARG A 391 2.88 -30.06 36.80
CA ARG A 391 1.72 -29.39 37.44
C ARG A 391 0.43 -30.22 37.30
N ARG A 392 0.22 -30.93 36.19
CA ARG A 392 -0.94 -31.82 36.01
C ARG A 392 -0.84 -33.08 36.88
N ARG A 393 0.36 -33.67 37.01
CA ARG A 393 0.61 -34.83 37.89
C ARG A 393 0.38 -34.47 39.36
N GLU A 394 0.87 -33.32 39.82
CA GLU A 394 0.65 -32.80 41.19
C GLU A 394 -0.85 -32.61 41.47
N ARG A 395 -1.59 -31.93 40.59
CA ARG A 395 -3.06 -31.79 40.72
C ARG A 395 -3.79 -33.14 40.70
N GLY A 396 -3.29 -34.10 39.94
CA GLY A 396 -3.82 -35.47 39.89
C GLY A 396 -3.57 -36.24 41.18
N HIS A 397 -2.40 -36.05 41.81
CA HIS A 397 -2.07 -36.64 43.11
C HIS A 397 -2.98 -36.09 44.21
N ASP A 398 -3.21 -34.78 44.26
CA ASP A 398 -4.12 -34.15 45.23
C ASP A 398 -5.56 -34.65 45.09
N ARG A 399 -6.06 -34.81 43.86
CA ARG A 399 -7.39 -35.40 43.62
C ARG A 399 -7.48 -36.83 44.13
N ARG A 400 -6.49 -37.69 43.82
CA ARG A 400 -6.48 -39.08 44.32
C ARG A 400 -6.34 -39.16 45.84
N TYR A 401 -5.55 -38.29 46.45
CA TYR A 401 -5.41 -38.21 47.90
C TYR A 401 -6.73 -37.81 48.56
N ARG A 402 -7.40 -36.78 48.03
CA ARG A 402 -8.74 -36.34 48.48
C ARG A 402 -9.81 -37.42 48.30
N ASP A 403 -9.80 -38.16 47.19
CA ASP A 403 -10.74 -39.27 46.94
C ASP A 403 -10.46 -40.47 47.87
N ARG A 404 -9.18 -40.75 48.17
CA ARG A 404 -8.80 -41.79 49.14
C ARG A 404 -9.23 -41.42 50.55
N TYR A 405 -9.08 -40.16 50.96
CA TYR A 405 -9.59 -39.66 52.25
C TYR A 405 -11.12 -39.72 52.35
N ARG A 406 -11.83 -39.42 51.26
CA ARG A 406 -13.30 -39.59 51.20
C ARG A 406 -13.72 -41.05 51.35
N ARG A 407 -13.00 -42.00 50.75
CA ARG A 407 -13.29 -43.44 50.93
C ARG A 407 -12.95 -43.94 52.35
N HIS A 408 -11.86 -43.50 52.95
CA HIS A 408 -11.49 -43.91 54.32
C HIS A 408 -12.49 -43.40 55.37
N ARG A 409 -13.03 -42.19 55.19
CA ARG A 409 -14.07 -41.66 56.08
C ARG A 409 -15.42 -42.39 55.94
N HIS A 410 -15.57 -43.37 55.05
CA HIS A 410 -16.77 -44.17 54.89
C HIS A 410 -16.63 -45.59 55.49
N HIS A 411 -15.46 -45.93 56.03
CA HIS A 411 -15.17 -47.22 56.70
C HIS A 411 -14.89 -47.08 58.20
N ASP A 412 -14.96 -45.87 58.74
CA ASP A 412 -14.50 -45.55 60.12
C ASP A 412 -15.60 -44.90 60.98
N TRP A 413 -16.88 -45.20 60.67
CA TRP A 413 -18.05 -44.73 61.46
C TRP A 413 -18.76 -45.85 62.22
N ASP A 414 -18.28 -47.10 62.17
CA ASP A 414 -18.95 -48.23 62.84
C ASP A 414 -18.37 -48.58 64.22
N ASP A 415 -17.41 -47.82 64.75
CA ASP A 415 -16.86 -48.10 66.08
C ASP A 415 -16.75 -46.82 66.92
N TYR A 416 -17.35 -46.86 68.12
CA TYR A 416 -17.39 -45.83 69.16
C TYR A 416 -18.35 -44.64 68.98
N HIS A 417 -19.61 -44.83 69.40
CA HIS A 417 -20.24 -43.98 70.43
C HIS A 417 -21.43 -44.69 71.11
N TRP A 418 -21.10 -45.55 72.07
CA TRP A 418 -22.01 -45.98 73.15
C TRP A 418 -21.51 -45.32 74.44
N MET A 419 -22.11 -44.19 74.85
CA MET A 419 -22.31 -43.90 76.29
C MET A 419 -23.29 -42.72 76.55
N TYR A 420 -24.57 -43.08 76.73
CA TYR A 420 -25.58 -42.53 77.68
C TYR A 420 -26.31 -41.16 77.45
N PRO A 421 -27.56 -40.99 77.97
CA PRO A 421 -28.76 -40.63 77.18
C PRO A 421 -29.54 -39.36 77.65
N ILE A 422 -30.61 -39.01 76.89
CA ILE A 422 -31.54 -37.85 76.96
C ILE A 422 -32.57 -37.95 78.11
N PRO A 423 -33.21 -36.85 78.62
CA PRO A 423 -34.56 -36.43 78.15
C PRO A 423 -34.82 -34.88 78.19
N LEU A 424 -35.35 -34.20 77.15
CA LEU A 424 -36.76 -33.98 76.71
C LEU A 424 -37.64 -33.03 77.58
N GLY A 425 -38.15 -31.94 76.99
CA GLY A 425 -39.35 -31.19 77.45
C GLY A 425 -39.36 -29.67 77.17
N LEU A 426 -39.92 -29.18 76.04
CA LEU A 426 -41.26 -28.54 75.88
C LEU A 426 -41.34 -27.03 76.28
N ILE A 427 -41.60 -26.11 75.32
CA ILE A 427 -42.86 -25.28 75.14
C ILE A 427 -42.65 -23.80 75.57
N VAL A 428 -43.14 -22.70 74.96
CA VAL A 428 -43.96 -22.37 73.76
C VAL A 428 -43.94 -20.84 73.55
N MET A 429 -43.89 -20.45 72.26
CA MET A 429 -44.59 -19.38 71.53
C MET A 429 -44.77 -17.90 72.00
N ASN A 430 -44.62 -17.05 70.97
CA ASN A 430 -45.49 -15.95 70.50
C ASN A 430 -45.56 -14.63 71.29
N ALA A 431 -45.68 -13.45 70.67
CA ALA A 431 -45.95 -13.08 69.28
C ALA A 431 -45.63 -11.58 69.04
N ILE A 432 -45.84 -11.18 67.77
CA ILE A 432 -46.25 -9.86 67.24
C ILE A 432 -45.20 -9.19 66.33
N THR A 433 -45.17 -9.66 65.06
CA THR A 433 -45.67 -8.96 63.85
C THR A 433 -45.53 -7.42 63.90
N GLN A 434 -44.92 -6.65 63.00
CA GLN A 434 -44.65 -6.68 61.55
C GLN A 434 -43.82 -5.37 61.32
N ALA A 435 -43.00 -5.12 60.31
CA ALA A 435 -43.08 -5.45 58.91
C ALA A 435 -41.78 -4.99 58.20
N MET A 436 -41.68 -5.43 56.94
CA MET A 436 -40.94 -4.84 55.82
C MET A 436 -39.46 -5.25 55.70
N ASN A 437 -38.99 -5.89 54.64
CA ASN A 437 -39.57 -6.65 53.52
C ASN A 437 -38.34 -7.23 52.78
N MET A 438 -38.10 -8.53 52.94
CA MET A 438 -37.55 -9.39 51.88
C MET A 438 -38.72 -9.70 50.90
N PRO A 439 -38.55 -10.23 49.66
CA PRO A 439 -37.52 -11.23 49.34
C PRO A 439 -36.97 -11.29 47.89
N GLU A 440 -35.98 -12.18 47.78
CA GLU A 440 -35.65 -13.06 46.64
C GLU A 440 -36.92 -13.61 45.94
N GLU A 441 -36.93 -14.09 44.70
CA GLU A 441 -36.13 -15.20 44.20
C GLU A 441 -36.27 -15.39 42.67
N GLN A 442 -35.48 -16.33 42.19
CA GLN A 442 -35.08 -16.73 40.85
C GLN A 442 -36.19 -17.13 39.87
N GLY A 443 -35.86 -17.08 38.58
CA GLY A 443 -36.57 -17.84 37.53
C GLY A 443 -36.13 -17.44 36.13
N GLY A 444 -35.43 -18.33 35.43
CA GLY A 444 -34.91 -18.10 34.08
C GLY A 444 -35.97 -18.07 32.98
N GLY A 445 -35.55 -17.66 31.78
CA GLY A 445 -36.37 -17.78 30.57
C GLY A 445 -35.92 -16.89 29.41
N LEU A 446 -35.52 -17.57 28.33
CA LEU A 446 -35.18 -17.10 26.98
C LEU A 446 -36.10 -16.00 26.41
N SER A 447 -35.54 -15.06 25.62
CA SER A 447 -35.73 -15.00 24.16
C SER A 447 -35.44 -13.63 23.53
N ALA A 448 -34.98 -13.72 22.28
CA ALA A 448 -34.75 -12.75 21.21
C ALA A 448 -35.45 -11.37 21.26
N GLY A 449 -34.74 -10.34 20.75
CA GLY A 449 -35.40 -9.09 20.34
C GLY A 449 -34.50 -7.93 19.93
N GLN A 450 -34.21 -7.85 18.63
CA GLN A 450 -34.27 -6.61 17.81
C GLN A 450 -33.28 -5.46 18.05
N THR A 451 -32.32 -5.40 17.13
CA THR A 451 -31.97 -4.28 16.23
C THR A 451 -32.75 -2.96 16.43
N ARG A 452 -32.03 -1.88 16.73
CA ARG A 452 -32.46 -0.50 16.45
C ARG A 452 -31.34 0.30 15.75
N GLN A 453 -31.70 0.87 14.61
CA GLN A 453 -30.93 1.83 13.82
C GLN A 453 -30.74 3.18 14.55
N PRO A 454 -29.73 3.98 14.19
CA PRO A 454 -29.50 5.29 14.77
C PRO A 454 -30.36 6.39 14.12
N ALA A 455 -30.91 7.27 14.95
CA ALA A 455 -31.63 8.46 14.54
C ALA A 455 -30.68 9.62 14.23
N ALA A 456 -30.99 10.32 13.14
CA ALA A 456 -30.28 11.49 12.64
C ALA A 456 -30.31 12.68 13.62
N ALA A 457 -29.15 13.30 13.83
CA ALA A 457 -29.02 14.55 14.56
C ALA A 457 -29.14 15.74 13.60
N LEU A 458 -30.20 16.54 13.77
CA LEU A 458 -30.37 17.86 13.16
C LEU A 458 -29.32 18.84 13.70
N GLN A 459 -28.60 19.51 12.80
CA GLN A 459 -27.79 20.70 13.08
C GLN A 459 -28.70 21.88 13.44
N ARG A 460 -28.48 22.48 14.61
CA ARG A 460 -28.87 23.85 14.94
C ARG A 460 -27.61 24.72 14.87
N GLY A 461 -27.56 25.63 13.90
CA GLY A 461 -26.53 26.68 13.86
C GLY A 461 -26.84 27.80 14.86
N PRO A 462 -25.83 28.55 15.34
CA PRO A 462 -26.06 29.82 15.98
C PRO A 462 -25.81 30.99 15.02
N THR A 463 -26.70 31.94 15.18
CA THR A 463 -26.86 33.24 14.56
C THR A 463 -25.65 34.16 14.67
N SER A 464 -25.41 34.89 13.58
CA SER A 464 -24.60 36.09 13.48
C SER A 464 -25.02 37.20 14.46
N ALA A 465 -24.07 37.78 15.20
CA ALA A 465 -24.21 39.12 15.77
C ALA A 465 -22.86 39.84 15.78
N VAL A 466 -22.74 40.84 14.91
CA VAL A 466 -21.68 41.85 14.88
C VAL A 466 -22.10 43.00 15.79
N ARG A 467 -21.27 43.40 16.76
CA ARG A 467 -21.10 44.83 17.11
C ARG A 467 -19.88 45.10 18.01
N ARG A 468 -18.96 45.87 17.43
CA ARG A 468 -18.03 46.89 17.99
C ARG A 468 -18.06 47.09 19.52
N ARG A 469 -16.91 46.96 20.18
CA ARG A 469 -15.93 48.03 20.41
C ARG A 469 -14.60 47.43 20.83
#